data_AF-A0A3M5WXN7-F1
#
_entry.id   AF-A0A3M5WXN7-F1
#
_cell.length_a   1.000
_cell.length_b   1.000
_cell.length_c   1.000
_cell.angle_alpha   90.00
_cell.angle_beta   90.00
_cell.angle_gamma   90.00
#
_symmetry.space_group_name_H-M   'P 1'
#
loop_
_entity.id
_entity.type
_entity.pdbx_description
1 polymer ?
#
loop_
_entity_poly.entity_id
_entity_poly.type
_entity_poly.pdbx_seq_one_letter_code
_entity_poly.pdbx_strand_id
1 'polypeptide(L)'
;MQVSIAFAEKHAEDYPYTVDGSIRREVFTRRGGMYFGIAHLLGYPVNYTQSLYRFADFNAGWYASRNAAFQNAVSRATGIELALDGDLIRFDSTSPGSTELAVRTLGDRLGMNKSQIWSQLKQGDTLEFEETDLYSKVFALADRAAGKPLPRAILPGITLKSPKITRNLTTAWFAERVDDRRERCVQRAPK
;
A
#
# COMPACT_ATOMS: atom_id res chain seq x y z
N MET A 1 10.42 6.10 12.97
CA MET A 1 10.39 5.17 11.83
C MET A 1 11.07 5.90 10.68
N GLN A 2 12.11 5.33 10.07
CA GLN A 2 12.86 6.02 9.03
C GLN A 2 12.19 5.78 7.68
N VAL A 3 12.12 6.82 6.84
CA VAL A 3 11.56 6.75 5.47
C VAL A 3 12.69 6.69 4.44
N SER A 4 12.35 6.34 3.21
CA SER A 4 13.31 6.41 2.10
C SER A 4 13.69 7.86 1.79
N ILE A 5 14.91 8.07 1.29
CA ILE A 5 15.38 9.40 0.90
C ILE A 5 14.57 9.92 -0.30
N ALA A 6 14.24 9.04 -1.25
CA ALA A 6 13.40 9.39 -2.40
C ALA A 6 12.01 9.88 -1.96
N PHE A 7 11.41 9.25 -0.94
CA PHE A 7 10.14 9.72 -0.39
C PHE A 7 10.30 11.14 0.20
N ALA A 8 11.34 11.36 1.01
CA ALA A 8 11.56 12.65 1.65
C ALA A 8 11.83 13.76 0.63
N GLU A 9 12.63 13.50 -0.40
CA GLU A 9 12.90 14.44 -1.50
C GLU A 9 11.62 14.79 -2.26
N LYS A 10 10.74 13.81 -2.53
CA LYS A 10 9.45 14.04 -3.20
C LYS A 10 8.47 14.86 -2.35
N HIS A 11 8.57 14.83 -1.03
CA HIS A 11 7.61 15.49 -0.10
C HIS A 11 8.26 16.62 0.72
N ALA A 12 9.33 17.23 0.19
CA ALA A 12 10.05 18.31 0.87
C ALA A 12 9.44 19.70 0.64
N GLU A 13 8.52 19.85 -0.31
CA GLU A 13 7.94 21.15 -0.70
C GLU A 13 7.32 21.90 0.49
N ASP A 14 6.51 21.20 1.29
CA ASP A 14 5.84 21.78 2.47
C ASP A 14 6.70 21.73 3.75
N TYR A 15 7.99 21.36 3.66
CA TYR A 15 8.83 21.24 4.84
C TYR A 15 9.09 22.62 5.49
N PRO A 16 8.64 22.87 6.72
CA PRO A 16 8.57 24.24 7.25
C PRO A 16 9.88 24.77 7.81
N TYR A 17 10.94 23.95 7.85
CA TYR A 17 12.22 24.31 8.46
C TYR A 17 13.30 24.50 7.41
N THR A 18 14.17 25.49 7.63
CA THR A 18 15.36 25.68 6.81
C THR A 18 16.24 24.42 6.84
N VAL A 19 16.54 23.91 5.66
CA VAL A 19 17.40 22.74 5.44
C VAL A 19 18.86 23.18 5.43
N ASP A 20 19.70 22.57 6.27
CA ASP A 20 21.16 22.75 6.24
C ASP A 20 21.81 21.64 5.41
N GLY A 21 22.07 21.93 4.13
CA GLY A 21 22.64 21.00 3.17
C GLY A 21 21.56 20.33 2.32
N SER A 22 21.31 19.04 2.53
CA SER A 22 20.40 18.25 1.70
C SER A 22 19.26 17.61 2.50
N ILE A 23 18.15 17.33 1.81
CA ILE A 23 17.03 16.56 2.38
C ILE A 23 17.50 15.20 2.91
N ARG A 24 18.40 14.53 2.18
CA ARG A 24 19.08 13.33 2.65
C ARG A 24 19.64 13.49 4.06
N ARG A 25 20.40 14.56 4.32
CA ARG A 25 20.98 14.83 5.65
C ARG A 25 19.89 15.16 6.66
N GLU A 26 18.91 15.95 6.25
CA GLU A 26 17.81 16.39 7.10
C GLU A 26 16.97 15.22 7.64
N VAL A 27 16.73 14.17 6.83
CA VAL A 27 16.01 12.94 7.23
C VAL A 27 16.67 12.22 8.42
N PHE A 28 17.99 12.36 8.59
CA PHE A 28 18.72 11.77 9.72
C PHE A 28 18.74 12.65 10.97
N THR A 29 18.21 13.88 10.91
CA THR A 29 17.99 14.70 12.10
C THR A 29 16.72 14.24 12.82
N ARG A 30 16.60 14.58 14.11
CA ARG A 30 15.37 14.32 14.88
C ARG A 30 14.15 14.98 14.24
N ARG A 31 14.26 16.26 13.84
CA ARG A 31 13.12 17.03 13.30
C ARG A 31 12.72 16.52 11.91
N GLY A 32 13.67 16.31 11.01
CA GLY A 32 13.39 15.82 9.66
C GLY A 32 12.88 14.38 9.69
N GLY A 33 13.52 13.51 10.47
CA GLY A 33 13.07 12.13 10.63
C GLY A 33 11.65 12.02 11.23
N MET A 34 11.29 12.90 12.18
CA MET A 34 9.92 13.00 12.68
C MET A 34 8.96 13.51 11.62
N TYR A 35 9.28 14.62 10.95
CA TYR A 35 8.42 15.23 9.94
C TYR A 35 8.11 14.26 8.81
N PHE A 36 9.14 13.74 8.13
CA PHE A 36 8.94 12.84 6.99
C PHE A 36 8.35 11.49 7.41
N GLY A 37 8.67 11.01 8.62
CA GLY A 37 8.04 9.79 9.16
C GLY A 37 6.54 9.98 9.45
N ILE A 38 6.14 11.13 9.99
CA ILE A 38 4.72 11.46 10.22
C ILE A 38 4.01 11.67 8.88
N ALA A 39 4.63 12.39 7.93
CA ALA A 39 4.10 12.57 6.59
C ALA A 39 3.89 11.22 5.88
N HIS A 40 4.84 10.30 5.97
CA HIS A 40 4.67 8.97 5.38
C HIS A 40 3.57 8.13 6.08
N LEU A 41 3.35 8.31 7.39
CA LEU A 41 2.32 7.55 8.09
C LEU A 41 0.90 8.12 7.88
N LEU A 42 0.78 9.45 7.89
CA LEU A 42 -0.50 10.16 8.01
C LEU A 42 -0.79 11.13 6.85
N GLY A 43 0.22 11.50 6.07
CA GLY A 43 0.15 12.50 4.99
C GLY A 43 -0.43 12.00 3.67
N TYR A 44 -1.19 10.90 3.72
CA TYR A 44 -1.97 10.42 2.59
C TYR A 44 -3.39 10.03 3.07
N PRO A 45 -4.42 10.37 2.28
CA PRO A 45 -5.78 10.02 2.62
C PRO A 45 -6.02 8.52 2.41
N VAL A 46 -6.72 7.87 3.34
CA VAL A 46 -7.16 6.47 3.21
C VAL A 46 -8.44 6.25 3.99
N ASN A 47 -9.20 5.24 3.58
CA ASN A 47 -10.44 4.80 4.21
C ASN A 47 -10.24 3.59 5.16
N TYR A 48 -9.05 3.45 5.75
CA TYR A 48 -8.75 2.34 6.66
C TYR A 48 -9.45 2.50 8.01
N THR A 49 -10.15 1.45 8.43
CA THR A 49 -10.80 1.38 9.75
C THR A 49 -9.82 1.09 10.89
N GLN A 50 -8.67 0.48 10.57
CA GLN A 50 -7.64 0.09 11.54
C GLN A 50 -6.31 0.75 11.20
N SER A 51 -5.61 1.27 12.23
CA SER A 51 -4.25 1.82 12.10
C SER A 51 -3.25 0.79 11.60
N LEU A 52 -3.51 -0.50 11.84
CA LEU A 52 -2.70 -1.62 11.39
C LEU A 52 -2.34 -1.52 9.90
N TYR A 53 -3.29 -1.16 9.04
CA TYR A 53 -3.05 -1.03 7.60
C TYR A 53 -2.14 0.16 7.24
N ARG A 54 -2.22 1.28 7.98
CA ARG A 54 -1.24 2.38 7.81
C ARG A 54 0.17 1.94 8.23
N PHE A 55 0.31 1.06 9.22
CA PHE A 55 1.61 0.51 9.59
C PHE A 55 2.16 -0.45 8.56
N ALA A 56 1.30 -1.29 7.96
CA ALA A 56 1.69 -2.10 6.82
C ALA A 56 2.13 -1.24 5.64
N ASP A 57 1.35 -0.22 5.27
CA ASP A 57 1.68 0.73 4.20
C ASP A 57 2.93 1.55 4.49
N PHE A 58 3.22 1.87 5.75
CA PHE A 58 4.48 2.54 6.10
C PHE A 58 5.69 1.71 5.64
N ASN A 59 5.58 0.38 5.70
CA ASN A 59 6.66 -0.52 5.31
C ASN A 59 6.61 -0.92 3.83
N ALA A 60 5.41 -1.14 3.28
CA ALA A 60 5.22 -1.64 1.91
C ALA A 60 5.02 -0.54 0.86
N GLY A 61 4.75 0.70 1.28
CA GLY A 61 4.36 1.81 0.40
C GLY A 61 2.90 2.20 0.60
N TRP A 62 2.58 3.46 0.27
CA TRP A 62 1.22 3.98 0.36
C TRP A 62 0.25 3.12 -0.46
N TYR A 63 -0.91 2.84 0.14
CA TYR A 63 -2.02 2.04 -0.40
C TYR A 63 -1.73 0.55 -0.61
N ALA A 64 -0.56 0.04 -0.19
CA ALA A 64 -0.20 -1.37 -0.37
C ALA A 64 -1.24 -2.33 0.23
N SER A 65 -1.80 -2.02 1.41
CA SER A 65 -2.79 -2.88 2.08
C SER A 65 -4.10 -2.99 1.29
N ARG A 66 -4.55 -1.87 0.70
CA ARG A 66 -5.73 -1.86 -0.19
C ARG A 66 -5.43 -2.61 -1.49
N ASN A 67 -4.27 -2.35 -2.08
CA ASN A 67 -3.91 -2.94 -3.35
C ASN A 67 -3.69 -4.45 -3.22
N ALA A 68 -3.15 -4.93 -2.10
CA ALA A 68 -3.09 -6.34 -1.77
C ALA A 68 -4.49 -6.96 -1.65
N ALA A 69 -5.46 -6.23 -1.09
CA ALA A 69 -6.84 -6.69 -1.03
C ALA A 69 -7.47 -6.77 -2.42
N PHE A 70 -7.18 -5.81 -3.30
CA PHE A 70 -7.58 -5.82 -4.70
C PHE A 70 -6.95 -7.02 -5.44
N GLN A 71 -5.64 -7.29 -5.27
CA GLN A 71 -4.99 -8.48 -5.83
C GLN A 71 -5.67 -9.77 -5.37
N ASN A 72 -6.01 -9.89 -4.08
CA ASN A 72 -6.78 -11.04 -3.59
C ASN A 72 -8.16 -11.13 -4.26
N ALA A 73 -8.87 -10.01 -4.45
CA ALA A 73 -10.13 -9.99 -5.18
C ALA A 73 -9.96 -10.46 -6.64
N VAL A 74 -8.90 -10.02 -7.32
CA VAL A 74 -8.56 -10.50 -8.67
C VAL A 74 -8.30 -12.01 -8.67
N SER A 75 -7.53 -12.53 -7.72
CA SER A 75 -7.29 -13.98 -7.60
C SER A 75 -8.57 -14.76 -7.37
N ARG A 76 -9.50 -14.25 -6.55
CA ARG A 76 -10.82 -14.88 -6.34
C ARG A 76 -11.69 -14.85 -7.59
N ALA A 77 -11.66 -13.75 -8.35
CA ALA A 77 -12.49 -13.59 -9.54
C ALA A 77 -11.97 -14.39 -10.76
N THR A 78 -10.66 -14.64 -10.83
CA THR A 78 -9.98 -15.29 -11.97
C THR A 78 -9.56 -16.74 -11.70
N GLY A 79 -9.31 -17.11 -10.44
CA GLY A 79 -8.63 -18.35 -10.08
C GLY A 79 -7.10 -18.31 -10.24
N ILE A 80 -6.53 -17.18 -10.67
CA ILE A 80 -5.07 -17.01 -10.84
C ILE A 80 -4.46 -16.57 -9.53
N GLU A 81 -3.46 -17.31 -9.03
CA GLU A 81 -2.73 -16.93 -7.82
C GLU A 81 -1.85 -15.69 -8.08
N LEU A 82 -1.99 -14.68 -7.22
CA LEU A 82 -1.19 -13.46 -7.25
C LEU A 82 -0.41 -13.30 -5.94
N ALA A 83 0.78 -12.73 -6.03
CA ALA A 83 1.44 -12.17 -4.87
C ALA A 83 0.58 -11.01 -4.33
N LEU A 84 0.34 -11.00 -3.03
CA LEU A 84 -0.45 -9.96 -2.36
C LEU A 84 0.48 -8.86 -1.83
N ASP A 85 1.31 -8.32 -2.71
CA ASP A 85 2.37 -7.36 -2.40
C ASP A 85 1.92 -5.89 -2.52
N GLY A 86 0.77 -5.63 -3.14
CA GLY A 86 0.24 -4.29 -3.38
C GLY A 86 0.67 -3.65 -4.71
N ASP A 87 1.48 -4.35 -5.52
CA ASP A 87 1.95 -3.85 -6.82
C ASP A 87 0.94 -4.16 -7.93
N LEU A 88 0.20 -3.13 -8.35
CA LEU A 88 -0.82 -3.26 -9.40
C LEU A 88 -0.24 -3.23 -10.81
N ILE A 89 0.88 -2.50 -10.99
CA ILE A 89 1.57 -2.33 -12.27
C ILE A 89 3.09 -2.40 -12.08
N ARG A 90 3.82 -2.50 -13.18
CA ARG A 90 5.27 -2.32 -13.20
C ARG A 90 5.60 -0.85 -13.41
N PHE A 91 6.39 -0.26 -12.51
CA PHE A 91 6.87 1.12 -12.65
C PHE A 91 8.13 1.23 -13.52
N ASP A 92 8.88 0.13 -13.65
CA ASP A 92 10.14 0.04 -14.41
C ASP A 92 9.94 -0.31 -15.89
N SER A 93 8.72 -0.64 -16.30
CA SER A 93 8.42 -1.17 -17.62
C SER A 93 7.02 -0.79 -18.07
N THR A 94 6.84 -0.65 -19.38
CA THR A 94 5.52 -0.56 -20.02
C THR A 94 4.88 -1.93 -20.25
N SER A 95 5.61 -3.02 -19.98
CA SER A 95 5.09 -4.38 -20.06
C SER A 95 4.15 -4.67 -18.88
N PRO A 96 3.03 -5.38 -19.10
CA PRO A 96 2.07 -5.65 -18.04
C PRO A 96 2.67 -6.56 -16.96
N GLY A 97 2.40 -6.23 -15.70
CA GLY A 97 2.71 -7.10 -14.56
C GLY A 97 1.74 -8.27 -14.42
N SER A 98 2.00 -9.16 -13.47
CA SER A 98 1.14 -10.32 -13.16
C SER A 98 -0.29 -9.90 -12.76
N THR A 99 -0.42 -8.89 -11.90
CA THR A 99 -1.73 -8.32 -11.51
C THR A 99 -2.50 -7.85 -12.74
N GLU A 100 -1.87 -7.05 -13.60
CA GLU A 100 -2.50 -6.52 -14.81
C GLU A 100 -2.90 -7.63 -15.79
N LEU A 101 -2.03 -8.62 -16.01
CA LEU A 101 -2.34 -9.77 -16.87
C LEU A 101 -3.56 -10.54 -16.36
N ALA A 102 -3.65 -10.78 -15.05
CA ALA A 102 -4.81 -11.44 -14.44
C ALA A 102 -6.09 -10.61 -14.62
N VAL A 103 -6.04 -9.30 -14.36
CA VAL A 103 -7.20 -8.41 -14.55
C VAL A 103 -7.64 -8.37 -16.01
N ARG A 104 -6.71 -8.39 -16.97
CA ARG A 104 -7.03 -8.42 -18.40
C ARG A 104 -7.82 -9.66 -18.81
N THR A 105 -7.71 -10.79 -18.09
CA THR A 105 -8.55 -11.97 -18.33
C THR A 105 -10.03 -11.76 -17.97
N LEU A 106 -10.32 -10.75 -17.14
CA LEU A 106 -11.69 -10.35 -16.78
C LEU A 106 -12.28 -9.34 -17.77
N GLY A 107 -11.53 -8.89 -18.79
CA GLY A 107 -11.93 -7.77 -19.66
C GLY A 107 -13.36 -7.86 -20.20
N ASP A 108 -13.75 -9.00 -20.74
CA ASP A 108 -15.11 -9.22 -21.27
C ASP A 108 -16.17 -9.16 -20.16
N ARG A 109 -15.90 -9.75 -18.99
CA ARG A 109 -16.79 -9.73 -17.81
C ARG A 109 -16.91 -8.34 -17.20
N LEU A 110 -15.88 -7.52 -17.34
CA LEU A 110 -15.83 -6.14 -16.85
C LEU A 110 -16.41 -5.14 -17.86
N GLY A 111 -16.52 -5.54 -19.14
CA GLY A 111 -16.82 -4.64 -20.25
C GLY A 111 -15.73 -3.58 -20.42
N MET A 112 -14.46 -3.96 -20.25
CA MET A 112 -13.32 -3.04 -20.27
C MET A 112 -12.22 -3.55 -21.21
N ASN A 113 -11.68 -2.65 -22.03
CA ASN A 113 -10.53 -2.95 -22.86
C ASN A 113 -9.21 -2.83 -22.07
N LYS A 114 -8.11 -3.32 -22.66
CA LYS A 114 -6.77 -3.32 -22.03
C LYS A 114 -6.29 -1.92 -21.62
N SER A 115 -6.62 -0.89 -22.40
CA SER A 115 -6.21 0.50 -22.12
C SER A 115 -6.97 1.06 -20.91
N GLN A 116 -8.28 0.82 -20.82
CA GLN A 116 -9.10 1.21 -19.67
C GLN A 116 -8.66 0.51 -18.38
N ILE A 117 -8.30 -0.77 -18.46
CA ILE A 117 -7.77 -1.51 -17.32
C ILE A 117 -6.45 -0.89 -16.85
N TRP A 118 -5.51 -0.67 -17.77
CA TRP A 118 -4.20 -0.12 -17.44
C TRP A 118 -4.29 1.30 -16.86
N SER A 119 -5.13 2.17 -17.43
CA SER A 119 -5.28 3.55 -16.95
C SER A 119 -5.87 3.63 -15.54
N GLN A 120 -6.70 2.67 -15.15
CA GLN A 120 -7.25 2.60 -13.79
C GLN A 120 -6.30 1.92 -12.81
N LEU A 121 -5.61 0.84 -13.20
CA LEU A 121 -4.56 0.24 -12.34
C LEU A 121 -3.43 1.21 -12.01
N LYS A 122 -3.13 2.14 -12.93
CA LYS A 122 -2.16 3.22 -12.71
C LYS A 122 -2.50 4.18 -11.58
N GLN A 123 -3.77 4.24 -11.17
CA GLN A 123 -4.20 5.07 -10.03
C GLN A 123 -3.95 4.36 -8.70
N GLY A 124 -3.35 3.16 -8.70
CA GLY A 124 -3.12 2.35 -7.50
C GLY A 124 -2.33 3.03 -6.39
N ASP A 125 -1.63 4.13 -6.66
CA ASP A 125 -0.92 4.96 -5.68
C ASP A 125 -1.69 6.22 -5.25
N THR A 126 -2.97 6.31 -5.61
CA THR A 126 -3.87 7.41 -5.25
C THR A 126 -5.14 6.92 -4.54
N LEU A 127 -5.90 7.84 -3.92
CA LEU A 127 -7.15 7.49 -3.23
C LEU A 127 -8.24 7.12 -4.23
N GLU A 128 -8.27 7.83 -5.37
CA GLU A 128 -9.27 7.75 -6.43
C GLU A 128 -9.36 6.36 -7.06
N PHE A 129 -8.35 5.50 -6.90
CA PHE A 129 -8.44 4.11 -7.32
C PHE A 129 -9.66 3.38 -6.76
N GLU A 130 -10.04 3.65 -5.51
CA GLU A 130 -11.22 3.05 -4.85
C GLU A 130 -12.54 3.45 -5.53
N GLU A 131 -12.53 4.56 -6.25
CA GLU A 131 -13.69 5.12 -6.95
C GLU A 131 -13.78 4.65 -8.41
N THR A 132 -12.78 3.91 -8.88
CA THR A 132 -12.73 3.45 -10.27
C THR A 132 -13.75 2.35 -10.56
N ASP A 133 -14.24 2.33 -11.81
CA ASP A 133 -15.08 1.24 -12.32
C ASP A 133 -14.39 -0.13 -12.20
N LEU A 134 -13.07 -0.18 -12.42
CA LEU A 134 -12.29 -1.40 -12.31
C LEU A 134 -12.32 -1.93 -10.88
N TYR A 135 -12.06 -1.07 -9.90
CA TYR A 135 -12.09 -1.43 -8.49
C TYR A 135 -13.46 -2.00 -8.09
N SER A 136 -14.52 -1.24 -8.35
CA SER A 136 -15.88 -1.63 -7.98
C SER A 136 -16.33 -2.93 -8.68
N LYS A 137 -16.07 -3.08 -9.99
CA LYS A 137 -16.48 -4.27 -10.75
C LYS A 137 -15.68 -5.52 -10.36
N VAL A 138 -14.37 -5.40 -10.10
CA VAL A 138 -13.55 -6.54 -9.65
C VAL A 138 -14.03 -7.03 -8.28
N PHE A 139 -14.24 -6.13 -7.32
CA PHE A 139 -14.78 -6.52 -6.02
C PHE A 139 -16.19 -7.13 -6.15
N ALA A 140 -17.06 -6.59 -7.01
CA ALA A 140 -18.38 -7.19 -7.24
C ALA A 140 -18.29 -8.62 -7.82
N LEU A 141 -17.35 -8.89 -8.73
CA LEU A 141 -17.11 -10.25 -9.24
C LEU A 141 -16.56 -11.17 -8.16
N ALA A 142 -15.60 -10.69 -7.37
CA ALA A 142 -14.93 -11.46 -6.34
C ALA A 142 -15.85 -11.76 -5.14
N ASP A 143 -16.66 -10.79 -4.72
CA ASP A 143 -17.66 -10.94 -3.65
C ASP A 143 -18.70 -12.00 -4.03
N ARG A 144 -19.17 -12.00 -5.29
CA ARG A 144 -20.05 -13.04 -5.83
C ARG A 144 -19.39 -14.41 -5.83
N ALA A 145 -18.13 -14.50 -6.25
CA ALA A 145 -17.38 -15.76 -6.25
C ALA A 145 -17.11 -16.29 -4.84
N ALA A 146 -16.92 -15.41 -3.85
CA ALA A 146 -16.69 -15.78 -2.45
C ALA A 146 -17.98 -16.01 -1.63
N GLY A 147 -19.15 -15.63 -2.18
CA GLY A 147 -20.43 -15.68 -1.47
C GLY A 147 -20.57 -14.67 -0.33
N LYS A 148 -19.63 -13.74 -0.19
CA LYS A 148 -19.61 -12.71 0.87
C LYS A 148 -18.72 -11.53 0.46
N PRO A 149 -18.93 -10.33 1.05
CA PRO A 149 -18.00 -9.22 0.87
C PRO A 149 -16.58 -9.57 1.34
N LEU A 150 -15.60 -9.37 0.46
CA LEU A 150 -14.18 -9.48 0.77
C LEU A 150 -13.67 -8.27 1.58
N PRO A 151 -12.56 -8.39 2.33
CA PRO A 151 -11.94 -7.22 2.93
C PRO A 151 -11.43 -6.24 1.85
N ARG A 152 -11.53 -4.94 2.11
CA ARG A 152 -11.02 -3.87 1.22
C ARG A 152 -9.58 -3.44 1.56
N ALA A 153 -9.04 -3.95 2.68
CA ALA A 153 -7.63 -3.85 3.06
C ALA A 153 -7.20 -5.16 3.73
N ILE A 154 -6.00 -5.64 3.40
CA ILE A 154 -5.37 -6.81 4.04
C ILE A 154 -3.90 -6.50 4.30
N LEU A 155 -3.25 -7.26 5.18
CA LEU A 155 -1.81 -7.16 5.38
C LEU A 155 -1.08 -7.70 4.13
N PRO A 156 -0.18 -6.93 3.50
CA PRO A 156 0.59 -7.41 2.35
C PRO A 156 1.49 -8.59 2.71
N GLY A 157 1.57 -9.55 1.79
CA GLY A 157 2.37 -10.78 1.90
C GLY A 157 3.85 -10.60 1.58
N ILE A 158 4.45 -9.44 1.93
CA ILE A 158 5.84 -9.13 1.58
C ILE A 158 6.80 -9.67 2.63
N THR A 159 7.85 -10.37 2.19
CA THR A 159 8.96 -10.78 3.05
C THR A 159 9.97 -9.65 3.17
N LEU A 160 10.33 -9.30 4.40
CA LEU A 160 11.32 -8.27 4.69
C LEU A 160 12.73 -8.82 4.45
N LYS A 161 13.52 -8.12 3.63
CA LYS A 161 14.91 -8.45 3.33
C LYS A 161 15.85 -7.37 3.85
N SER A 162 16.86 -7.79 4.60
CA SER A 162 17.96 -6.92 5.04
C SER A 162 19.17 -7.77 5.43
N PRO A 163 20.41 -7.29 5.23
CA PRO A 163 21.61 -7.97 5.73
C PRO A 163 21.58 -8.26 7.24
N LYS A 164 20.74 -7.55 8.00
CA LYS A 164 20.58 -7.68 9.45
C LYS A 164 19.42 -8.59 9.87
N ILE A 165 18.60 -9.07 8.92
CA ILE A 165 17.45 -9.92 9.20
C ILE A 165 17.86 -11.37 9.01
N THR A 166 17.92 -12.13 10.10
CA THR A 166 18.28 -13.56 10.12
C THR A 166 17.08 -14.50 10.19
N ARG A 167 15.86 -13.95 10.27
CA ARG A 167 14.58 -14.68 10.36
C ARG A 167 13.64 -14.23 9.25
N ASN A 168 12.71 -15.09 8.83
CA ASN A 168 11.67 -14.71 7.88
C ASN A 168 10.68 -13.75 8.57
N LEU A 169 10.88 -12.45 8.39
CA LEU A 169 9.98 -11.40 8.85
C LEU A 169 9.12 -10.92 7.68
N THR A 170 7.89 -10.52 7.95
CA THR A 170 6.93 -10.03 6.94
C THR A 170 6.43 -8.64 7.26
N THR A 171 5.83 -7.96 6.29
CA THR A 171 5.11 -6.70 6.54
C THR A 171 4.02 -6.87 7.58
N ALA A 172 3.31 -8.01 7.58
CA ALA A 172 2.34 -8.35 8.62
C ALA A 172 2.98 -8.34 10.03
N TRP A 173 4.11 -9.04 10.20
CA TRP A 173 4.85 -9.03 11.46
C TRP A 173 5.26 -7.62 11.89
N PHE A 174 5.74 -6.78 10.96
CA PHE A 174 6.09 -5.41 11.27
C PHE A 174 4.87 -4.62 11.76
N ALA A 175 3.77 -4.68 11.00
CA ALA A 175 2.56 -3.91 11.29
C ALA A 175 1.96 -4.28 12.65
N GLU A 176 1.85 -5.58 12.95
CA GLU A 176 1.36 -6.09 14.22
C GLU A 176 2.24 -5.64 15.39
N ARG A 177 3.57 -5.71 15.25
CA ARG A 177 4.50 -5.27 16.31
C ARG A 177 4.41 -3.77 16.60
N VAL A 178 4.17 -2.97 15.57
CA VAL A 178 3.96 -1.52 15.71
C VAL A 178 2.61 -1.25 16.38
N ASP A 179 1.55 -1.94 15.94
CA ASP A 179 0.22 -1.77 16.49
C ASP A 179 0.14 -2.19 17.97
N ASP A 180 0.70 -3.35 18.34
CA ASP A 180 0.87 -3.79 19.73
C ASP A 180 1.53 -2.72 20.61
N ARG A 181 2.58 -2.07 20.08
CA ARG A 181 3.28 -1.01 20.80
C ARG A 181 2.40 0.24 20.92
N ARG A 182 1.70 0.63 19.85
CA ARG A 182 0.75 1.75 19.87
C ARG A 182 -0.33 1.51 20.93
N GLU A 183 -0.96 0.33 20.93
CA GLU A 183 -2.02 0.00 21.89
C GLU A 183 -1.54 0.09 23.34
N ARG A 184 -0.38 -0.48 23.65
CA ARG A 184 0.24 -0.34 24.97
C ARG A 184 0.50 1.11 25.36
N CYS A 185 0.89 1.97 24.41
CA CYS A 185 1.08 3.39 24.68
C CYS A 185 -0.25 4.10 24.95
N VAL A 186 -1.27 3.85 24.12
CA VAL A 186 -2.62 4.43 24.29
C VAL A 186 -3.23 4.03 25.63
N GLN A 187 -3.07 2.77 26.04
CA GLN A 187 -3.57 2.27 27.33
C GLN A 187 -2.87 2.91 28.55
N ARG A 188 -1.63 3.39 28.38
CA ARG A 188 -0.84 4.06 29.43
C ARG A 188 -1.07 5.57 29.47
N ALA A 189 -1.68 6.14 28.44
CA ALA A 189 -1.92 7.58 28.39
C ALA A 189 -2.92 7.96 29.51
N PRO A 190 -2.67 9.05 30.25
CA PRO A 190 -3.65 9.57 31.20
C PRO A 190 -4.96 9.89 30.47
N LYS A 191 -6.09 9.65 31.13
CA LYS A 191 -7.41 10.06 30.66
C LYS A 191 -7.57 11.57 30.71
#